data_AF-A0A924D3N5-F1
#
_entry.id   AF-A0A924D3N5-F1
#
_cell.length_a   1.000
_cell.length_b   1.000
_cell.length_c   1.000
_cell.angle_alpha   90.00
_cell.angle_beta   90.00
_cell.angle_gamma   90.00
#
_symmetry.space_group_name_H-M   'P 1'
#
loop_
_entity.id
_entity.type
_entity.pdbx_description
1 polymer ?
#
loop_
_entity_poly.entity_id
_entity_poly.type
_entity_poly.pdbx_seq_one_letter_code
_entity_poly.pdbx_strand_id
1 'polypeptide(L)'
;MKIIAVNISQTISTQTILDATKRAWVLVLSKCAEYDYVISVSKGVIEGFLKKTAEHPDSFQPDRVDFDLLPCTPQQIQQIKDYINVNKINLKFISTKYID
;
A
#
# COMPACT_ATOMS: atom_id res chain seq x y z
N MET A 1 13.65 -2.14 4.30
CA MET A 1 12.22 -2.46 4.48
C MET A 1 11.53 -1.86 3.27
N LYS A 2 10.92 -2.67 2.41
CA LYS A 2 10.33 -2.15 1.18
C LYS A 2 8.86 -1.81 1.41
N ILE A 3 8.54 -0.53 1.29
CA ILE A 3 7.18 0.00 1.48
C ILE A 3 6.66 0.51 0.14
N ILE A 4 5.39 0.28 -0.12
CA ILE A 4 4.69 0.95 -1.21
C ILE A 4 3.62 1.88 -0.64
N ALA A 5 3.59 3.11 -1.12
CA ALA A 5 2.53 4.05 -0.80
C ALA A 5 1.53 4.12 -1.94
N VAL A 6 0.28 3.78 -1.65
CA VAL A 6 -0.81 3.70 -2.63
C VAL A 6 -1.78 4.85 -2.40
N ASN A 7 -2.06 5.65 -3.43
CA ASN A 7 -3.06 6.69 -3.32
C ASN A 7 -4.47 6.11 -3.45
N ILE A 8 -5.26 6.24 -2.39
CA ILE A 8 -6.64 5.75 -2.33
C ILE A 8 -7.68 6.87 -2.39
N SER A 9 -7.29 8.13 -2.67
CA SER A 9 -8.19 9.28 -2.63
C SER A 9 -9.42 9.17 -3.54
N GLN A 10 -9.33 8.39 -4.61
CA GLN A 10 -10.45 8.17 -5.54
C GLN A 10 -11.37 7.02 -5.13
N THR A 11 -10.91 6.11 -4.26
CA THR A 11 -11.61 4.86 -3.93
C THR A 11 -12.15 4.85 -2.48
N ILE A 12 -11.48 5.55 -1.56
CA ILE A 12 -11.78 5.53 -0.12
C ILE A 12 -13.17 6.07 0.25
N SER A 13 -13.78 6.92 -0.57
CA SER A 13 -15.11 7.49 -0.27
C SER A 13 -16.24 6.47 -0.33
N THR A 14 -16.00 5.30 -0.93
CA THR A 14 -17.05 4.30 -1.22
C THR A 14 -16.73 2.91 -0.68
N GLN A 15 -15.56 2.71 -0.08
CA GLN A 15 -15.03 1.40 0.26
C GLN A 15 -14.23 1.43 1.57
N THR A 16 -13.94 0.25 2.13
CA THR A 16 -12.99 0.14 3.24
C THR A 16 -11.58 0.51 2.77
N ILE A 17 -10.67 0.86 3.70
CA ILE A 17 -9.27 1.15 3.36
C ILE A 17 -8.63 -0.01 2.61
N LEU A 18 -8.92 -1.25 3.00
CA LEU A 18 -8.35 -2.44 2.40
C LEU A 18 -8.81 -2.61 0.95
N ASP A 19 -10.11 -2.53 0.70
CA ASP A 19 -10.68 -2.63 -0.65
C ASP A 19 -10.21 -1.46 -1.53
N ALA A 20 -10.22 -0.24 -0.98
CA ALA A 20 -9.75 0.95 -1.66
C ALA A 20 -8.27 0.83 -2.07
N THR A 21 -7.45 0.22 -1.22
CA THR A 21 -6.04 -0.05 -1.47
C THR A 21 -5.86 -1.11 -2.55
N LYS A 22 -6.55 -2.26 -2.44
CA LYS A 22 -6.52 -3.32 -3.46
C LYS A 22 -6.91 -2.79 -4.84
N ARG A 23 -7.96 -1.96 -4.89
CA ARG A 23 -8.45 -1.39 -6.14
C ARG A 23 -7.48 -0.38 -6.75
N ALA A 24 -6.89 0.49 -5.92
CA ALA A 24 -5.94 1.50 -6.36
C ALA A 24 -4.55 0.93 -6.69
N TRP A 25 -4.24 -0.26 -6.17
CA TRP A 25 -3.00 -0.96 -6.45
C TRP A 25 -3.07 -1.64 -7.82
N VAL A 26 -2.38 -1.05 -8.79
CA VAL A 26 -2.32 -1.55 -10.18
C VAL A 26 -0.85 -1.78 -10.52
N LEU A 27 -0.31 -2.95 -10.19
CA LEU A 27 1.08 -3.33 -10.47
C LEU A 27 1.20 -4.75 -11.00
N VAL A 28 2.26 -4.97 -11.79
CA VAL A 28 2.66 -6.29 -12.29
C VAL A 28 3.32 -7.13 -11.20
N LEU A 29 3.05 -8.43 -11.19
CA LEU A 29 3.44 -9.40 -10.15
C LEU A 29 4.89 -9.32 -9.69
N SER A 30 5.82 -9.16 -10.64
CA SER A 30 7.26 -9.08 -10.36
C SER A 30 7.62 -7.91 -9.43
N LYS A 31 7.00 -6.75 -9.62
CA LYS A 31 7.23 -5.59 -8.76
C LYS A 31 6.54 -5.74 -7.41
N CYS A 32 5.39 -6.41 -7.36
CA CYS A 32 4.65 -6.58 -6.12
C CYS A 32 5.31 -7.55 -5.15
N ALA A 33 6.03 -8.55 -5.67
CA ALA A 33 6.80 -9.49 -4.86
C ALA A 33 7.85 -8.80 -3.97
N GLU A 34 8.32 -7.62 -4.39
CA GLU A 34 9.39 -6.91 -3.69
C GLU A 34 8.95 -6.15 -2.43
N TYR A 35 7.66 -5.87 -2.24
CA TYR A 35 7.19 -4.99 -1.15
C TYR A 35 6.53 -5.77 -0.03
N ASP A 36 6.96 -5.54 1.21
CA ASP A 36 6.40 -6.21 2.39
C ASP A 36 5.22 -5.43 3.00
N TYR A 37 5.27 -4.11 2.87
CA TYR A 37 4.35 -3.19 3.54
C TYR A 37 3.73 -2.19 2.59
N VAL A 38 2.52 -1.78 2.92
CA VAL A 38 1.68 -0.93 2.09
C VAL A 38 1.09 0.14 2.98
N ILE A 39 1.28 1.39 2.58
CA ILE A 39 0.64 2.53 3.25
C ILE A 39 -0.41 3.11 2.32
N SER A 40 -1.65 3.16 2.81
CA SER A 40 -2.76 3.73 2.07
C SER A 40 -2.79 5.23 2.37
N VAL A 41 -2.72 6.06 1.34
CA VAL A 41 -2.60 7.51 1.48
C VAL A 41 -3.75 8.20 0.78
N SER A 42 -4.38 9.16 1.44
CA SER A 42 -5.37 10.04 0.83
C SER A 42 -5.02 11.50 1.09
N LYS A 43 -4.93 12.31 0.03
CA LYS A 43 -4.64 13.76 0.12
C LYS A 43 -3.39 14.09 0.97
N GLY A 44 -2.40 13.20 0.96
CA GLY A 44 -1.15 13.35 1.73
C GLY A 44 -1.24 12.89 3.20
N VAL A 45 -2.37 12.34 3.64
CA VAL A 45 -2.57 11.74 4.96
C VAL A 45 -2.49 10.22 4.83
N ILE A 46 -1.80 9.56 5.76
CA ILE A 46 -1.79 8.08 5.82
C ILE A 46 -3.10 7.64 6.49
N GLU A 47 -3.91 6.92 5.73
CA GLU A 47 -5.20 6.37 6.17
C GLU A 47 -5.04 4.95 6.73
N GLY A 48 -4.03 4.20 6.25
CA GLY A 48 -3.86 2.80 6.65
C GLY A 48 -2.42 2.29 6.55
N PHE A 49 -2.13 1.30 7.38
CA PHE A 49 -0.88 0.53 7.36
C PHE A 49 -1.24 -0.95 7.21
N LEU A 50 -0.81 -1.53 6.11
CA LEU A 50 -1.13 -2.90 5.74
C LEU A 50 0.17 -3.67 5.49
N LYS A 51 0.18 -4.93 5.89
CA LYS A 51 1.25 -5.89 5.59
C LYS A 51 0.76 -6.85 4.51
N LYS A 52 1.56 -7.04 3.46
CA LYS A 52 1.32 -8.09 2.47
C LYS A 52 1.68 -9.44 3.08
N THR A 53 0.75 -10.39 3.03
CA THR A 53 0.97 -11.76 3.51
C THR A 53 1.06 -12.76 2.37
N ALA A 54 0.39 -12.48 1.25
CA ALA A 54 0.46 -13.26 0.04
C ALA A 54 0.06 -12.42 -1.18
N GLU A 55 0.39 -12.93 -2.36
CA GLU A 55 0.00 -12.41 -3.66
C GLU A 55 -0.46 -13.57 -4.55
N HIS A 56 -1.46 -13.31 -5.37
CA HIS A 56 -1.99 -14.28 -6.31
C HIS A 56 -2.52 -13.55 -7.55
N PRO A 57 -2.52 -14.19 -8.73
CA PRO A 57 -3.15 -13.60 -9.92
C PRO A 57 -4.62 -13.27 -9.63
N ASP A 58 -5.08 -12.09 -10.07
CA ASP A 58 -6.49 -11.72 -9.95
C ASP A 58 -7.31 -12.63 -10.88
N SER A 59 -8.34 -13.25 -10.33
CA SER A 59 -9.16 -14.25 -11.02
C SER A 59 -10.06 -13.64 -12.11
N PHE A 60 -10.34 -12.34 -12.03
CA PHE A 60 -11.18 -11.60 -12.97
C PHE A 60 -10.35 -10.76 -13.95
N GLN A 61 -9.14 -10.37 -13.55
CA GLN A 61 -8.23 -9.54 -14.35
C GLN A 61 -6.84 -10.18 -14.36
N PRO A 62 -6.56 -11.14 -15.26
CA PRO A 62 -5.33 -11.94 -15.22
C PRO A 62 -4.03 -11.15 -15.36
N ASP A 63 -4.10 -9.92 -15.88
CA ASP A 63 -2.96 -8.97 -15.95
C ASP A 63 -2.71 -8.23 -14.62
N ARG A 64 -3.54 -8.49 -13.61
CA ARG A 64 -3.46 -7.92 -12.26
C ARG A 64 -3.19 -8.99 -11.23
N VAL A 65 -2.81 -8.50 -10.06
CA VAL A 65 -2.48 -9.31 -8.90
C VAL A 65 -3.41 -8.89 -7.78
N ASP A 66 -4.04 -9.87 -7.15
CA ASP A 66 -4.72 -9.70 -5.88
C ASP A 66 -3.75 -10.01 -4.74
N PHE A 67 -3.96 -9.33 -3.62
CA PHE A 67 -3.07 -9.38 -2.46
C PHE A 67 -3.85 -9.73 -1.22
N ASP A 68 -3.26 -10.58 -0.40
CA ASP A 68 -3.72 -10.72 0.97
C ASP A 68 -3.03 -9.65 1.81
N LEU A 69 -3.85 -8.78 2.38
CA LEU A 69 -3.43 -7.66 3.20
C LEU A 69 -4.02 -7.81 4.59
N LEU A 70 -3.17 -7.64 5.60
CA LEU A 70 -3.60 -7.57 6.99
C LEU A 70 -3.21 -6.23 7.60
N PRO A 71 -3.99 -5.68 8.55
CA PRO A 71 -3.58 -4.53 9.33
C PRO A 71 -2.23 -4.78 10.01
N CYS A 72 -1.32 -3.79 9.93
CA CYS A 72 -0.06 -3.85 10.64
C CYS A 72 -0.27 -3.85 12.16
N THR A 73 0.62 -4.54 12.89
CA THR A 73 0.66 -4.46 14.35
C THR A 73 1.17 -3.08 14.81
N PRO A 74 0.92 -2.65 16.06
CA PRO A 74 1.41 -1.36 16.57
C PRO A 74 2.93 -1.19 16.43
N GLN A 75 3.69 -2.27 16.63
CA GLN A 75 5.15 -2.27 16.47
C GLN A 75 5.57 -2.04 15.01
N GLN A 76 4.91 -2.70 14.06
CA GLN A 76 5.16 -2.50 12.63
C GLN A 76 4.79 -1.09 12.17
N ILE A 77 3.66 -0.56 12.66
CA ILE A 77 3.25 0.83 12.38
C ILE A 77 4.34 1.81 12.84
N GLN A 78 4.90 1.61 14.03
CA GLN A 78 5.96 2.47 14.54
C GLN A 78 7.21 2.38 13.66
N GLN A 79 7.65 1.18 13.31
CA GLN A 79 8.80 0.97 12.42
C GLN A 79 8.62 1.66 11.06
N ILE A 80 7.43 1.57 10.47
CA ILE A 80 7.10 2.23 9.20
C ILE A 80 7.14 3.76 9.34
N LYS A 81 6.56 4.31 10.42
CA LYS A 81 6.58 5.75 10.68
C LYS A 81 8.00 6.28 10.87
N ASP A 82 8.82 5.57 11.64
CA ASP A 82 10.22 5.95 11.87
C ASP A 82 10.99 5.95 10.55
N TYR A 83 10.79 4.93 9.72
CA TYR A 83 11.41 4.85 8.40
C TYR A 83 11.03 6.02 7.48
N ILE A 84 9.74 6.36 7.40
CA ILE A 84 9.24 7.49 6.61
C ILE A 84 9.86 8.81 7.08
N ASN A 85 9.94 9.01 8.40
CA ASN A 85 10.46 10.22 9.00
C ASN A 85 11.97 10.38 8.78
N VAL A 86 12.75 9.31 9.04
CA VAL A 86 14.21 9.29 8.84
C VAL A 86 14.57 9.59 7.39
N ASN A 87 13.84 8.98 6.45
CA ASN A 87 14.08 9.16 5.01
C ASN A 87 13.37 10.41 4.42
N LYS A 88 12.74 11.24 5.25
CA LYS A 88 12.03 12.48 4.85
C LYS A 88 11.08 12.27 3.66
N ILE A 89 10.35 11.16 3.68
CA ILE A 89 9.54 10.77 2.52
C ILE A 89 8.32 11.68 2.42
N ASN A 90 8.29 12.49 1.36
CA ASN A 90 7.12 13.28 1.05
C ASN A 90 6.03 12.39 0.43
N LEU A 91 4.86 12.32 1.09
CA LEU A 91 3.67 11.58 0.65
C LEU A 91 2.61 12.50 0.02
N LYS A 92 2.87 13.81 -0.10
CA LYS A 92 1.98 14.74 -0.81
C LYS A 92 2.04 14.46 -2.32
N PHE A 93 0.86 14.38 -2.96
CA PHE A 93 0.67 14.20 -4.41
C PHE A 93 1.17 12.86 -5.01
N ILE A 94 1.22 11.77 -4.24
CA ILE A 94 1.60 10.46 -4.80
C ILE A 94 0.45 9.87 -5.63
N SER A 95 0.71 9.18 -6.75
CA SER A 95 -0.27 8.24 -7.35
C SER A 95 0.02 6.81 -6.86
N THR A 96 1.26 6.38 -6.97
CA THR A 96 1.85 5.22 -6.31
C THR A 96 3.34 5.53 -6.14
N LYS A 97 3.86 5.47 -4.91
CA LYS A 97 5.26 5.78 -4.62
C LYS A 97 5.93 4.57 -4.00
N TYR A 98 6.98 4.10 -4.66
CA TYR A 98 7.86 3.06 -4.14
C TYR A 98 8.83 3.69 -3.16
N ILE A 99 8.97 3.05 -2.00
CA ILE A 99 9.83 3.49 -0.91
C ILE A 99 10.78 2.32 -0.64
N ASP A 100 11.98 2.45 -1.18
CA ASP A 100 13.08 1.49 -1.00
C ASP A 100 13.96 1.83 0.21
#